data_AF-A0A256FRB7-F1
#
_entry.id   AF-A0A256FRB7-F1
#
_cell.length_a   1.000
_cell.length_b   1.000
_cell.length_c   1.000
_cell.angle_alpha   90.00
_cell.angle_beta   90.00
_cell.angle_gamma   90.00
#
_symmetry.space_group_name_H-M   'P 1'
#
loop_
_entity.id
_entity.type
_entity.pdbx_description
1 polymer ?
#
loop_
_entity_poly.entity_id
_entity_poly.type
_entity_poly.pdbx_seq_one_letter_code
_entity_poly.pdbx_strand_id
1 'polypeptide(L)'
;MLTPDDGRSDGSKLSYLQQPDGFRHFDPKLFDILAHAAGEPERRRLRAVEESGAIPQATYFNELLPDDISGRQAFMNRCTAALGHTDLVFFDPDNGLEVSIAKGRKNSSKYLYLDEAATFYGMGQSLLIYQHFPRIERKAFIAQRSEQLRASAPGCSIWAFTTAHVVFFLILHPRSPDRLRIAAGAVTHRWEPRFIKSEYLEEKTLTGDN
;
A
#
# COMPACT_ATOMS: atom_id res chain seq x y z
N MET A 1 5.85 -2.36 5.35
CA MET A 1 6.84 -3.46 5.39
C MET A 1 8.11 -2.87 5.96
N LEU A 2 8.53 -3.23 7.16
CA LEU A 2 9.64 -2.54 7.82
C LEU A 2 10.98 -3.05 7.27
N THR A 3 11.78 -2.15 6.70
CA THR A 3 13.13 -2.45 6.20
C THR A 3 14.19 -2.00 7.22
N PRO A 4 15.39 -2.61 7.21
CA PRO A 4 16.51 -2.11 8.00
C PRO A 4 16.84 -0.66 7.60
N ASP A 5 17.20 0.16 8.60
CA ASP A 5 17.69 1.51 8.36
C ASP A 5 18.91 1.48 7.41
N ASP A 6 18.80 2.22 6.30
CA ASP A 6 19.84 2.33 5.29
C ASP A 6 20.68 3.61 5.43
N GLY A 7 20.49 4.34 6.53
CA GLY A 7 21.18 5.57 6.89
C GLY A 7 20.81 6.77 6.02
N ARG A 8 19.78 6.66 5.18
CA ARG A 8 19.30 7.74 4.32
C ARG A 8 18.22 8.54 5.04
N SER A 9 18.13 9.83 4.73
CA SER A 9 17.09 10.72 5.25
C SER A 9 15.76 10.65 4.50
N ASP A 10 15.61 9.69 3.58
CA ASP A 10 14.40 9.45 2.82
C ASP A 10 13.26 9.08 3.80
N GLY A 11 12.15 9.84 3.79
CA GLY A 11 11.02 9.67 4.73
C GLY A 11 10.81 10.82 5.72
N SER A 12 11.72 11.80 5.77
CA SER A 12 11.66 12.96 6.68
C SER A 12 10.71 14.09 6.27
N LYS A 13 9.74 13.83 5.38
CA LYS A 13 8.78 14.84 4.87
C LYS A 13 7.65 15.12 5.85
N LEU A 14 7.98 15.70 7.00
CA LEU A 14 7.04 16.01 8.08
C LEU A 14 6.62 17.49 8.11
N SER A 15 7.06 18.30 7.14
CA SER A 15 6.78 19.75 7.09
C SER A 15 5.29 20.10 6.98
N TYR A 16 4.45 19.17 6.52
CA TYR A 16 3.00 19.35 6.47
C TYR A 16 2.38 19.42 7.89
N LEU A 17 3.02 18.82 8.90
CA LEU A 17 2.57 18.90 10.30
C LEU A 17 2.76 20.30 10.89
N GLN A 18 3.58 21.15 10.26
CA GLN A 18 3.74 22.56 10.63
C GLN A 18 2.76 23.48 9.88
N GLN A 19 1.83 22.91 9.10
CA GLN A 19 0.86 23.65 8.28
C GLN A 19 -0.58 23.18 8.59
N PRO A 20 -1.07 23.33 9.83
CA PRO A 20 -2.38 22.81 10.23
C PRO A 20 -3.53 23.39 9.38
N ASP A 21 -3.48 24.66 9.00
CA ASP A 21 -4.50 25.29 8.15
C ASP A 21 -4.59 24.60 6.78
N GLY A 22 -3.45 24.13 6.26
CA GLY A 22 -3.37 23.46 4.97
C GLY A 22 -3.78 21.99 4.97
N PHE A 23 -3.59 21.28 6.09
CA PHE A 23 -3.70 19.80 6.11
C PHE A 23 -4.62 19.22 7.18
N ARG A 24 -4.75 19.87 8.35
CA ARG A 24 -5.50 19.30 9.48
C ARG A 24 -6.98 19.13 9.15
N HIS A 25 -7.54 19.95 8.26
CA HIS A 25 -8.96 19.89 7.90
C HIS A 25 -9.34 18.62 7.10
N PHE A 26 -8.40 17.90 6.48
CA PHE A 26 -8.70 16.66 5.74
C PHE A 26 -9.05 15.49 6.67
N ASP A 27 -8.35 15.39 7.79
CA ASP A 27 -8.62 14.43 8.87
C ASP A 27 -7.95 14.94 10.16
N PRO A 28 -8.67 15.69 11.01
CA PRO A 28 -8.09 16.28 12.21
C PRO A 28 -7.54 15.24 13.18
N LYS A 29 -8.24 14.10 13.31
CA LYS A 29 -7.85 13.03 14.24
C LYS A 29 -6.55 12.38 13.77
N LEU A 30 -6.46 12.03 12.48
CA LEU A 30 -5.24 11.45 11.92
C LEU A 30 -4.08 12.45 11.97
N PHE A 31 -4.32 13.73 11.66
CA PHE A 31 -3.30 14.76 11.74
C PHE A 31 -2.69 14.88 13.14
N ASP A 32 -3.54 14.93 14.17
CA ASP A 32 -3.08 15.06 15.56
C ASP A 32 -2.31 13.80 16.03
N ILE A 33 -2.73 12.60 15.60
CA ILE A 33 -1.99 11.34 15.83
C ILE A 33 -0.60 11.40 15.19
N LEU A 34 -0.51 11.83 13.94
CA LEU A 34 0.77 11.94 13.22
C LEU A 34 1.68 13.01 13.83
N ALA A 35 1.11 14.13 14.28
CA ALA A 35 1.84 15.19 14.98
C ALA A 35 2.43 14.68 16.31
N HIS A 36 1.64 13.94 17.09
CA HIS A 36 2.11 13.31 18.33
C HIS A 36 3.21 12.29 18.05
N ALA A 37 2.99 11.36 17.12
CA ALA A 37 3.98 10.34 16.76
C ALA A 37 5.28 10.95 16.21
N ALA A 38 5.23 12.06 15.48
CA ALA A 38 6.43 12.75 14.99
C ALA A 38 7.30 13.32 16.13
N GLY A 39 6.68 13.72 17.26
CA GLY A 39 7.36 14.20 18.46
C GLY A 39 8.00 13.08 19.29
N GLU A 40 7.60 11.83 19.09
CA GLU A 40 8.18 10.68 19.78
C GLU A 40 9.58 10.32 19.24
N PRO A 41 10.44 9.71 20.08
CA PRO A 41 11.69 9.12 19.61
C PRO A 41 11.44 8.11 18.48
N GLU A 42 12.32 8.05 17.48
CA GLU A 42 12.16 7.22 16.28
C GLU A 42 11.68 5.78 16.57
N ARG A 43 12.34 5.11 17.51
CA ARG A 43 12.00 3.74 17.97
C ARG A 43 10.57 3.56 18.52
N ARG A 44 9.89 4.66 18.89
CA ARG A 44 8.54 4.69 19.47
C ARG A 44 7.48 5.10 18.46
N ARG A 45 7.85 5.69 17.32
CA ARG A 45 6.90 6.29 16.37
C ARG A 45 5.90 5.28 15.81
N LEU A 46 6.39 4.11 15.35
CA LEU A 46 5.51 3.06 14.84
C LEU A 46 4.56 2.57 15.93
N ARG A 47 5.08 2.30 17.13
CA ARG A 47 4.26 1.89 18.27
C ARG A 47 3.21 2.93 18.64
N ALA A 48 3.57 4.22 18.62
CA ALA A 48 2.63 5.31 18.89
C ALA A 48 1.47 5.31 17.87
N VAL A 49 1.75 5.03 16.59
CA VAL A 49 0.70 4.88 15.57
C VAL A 49 -0.15 3.64 15.82
N GLU A 50 0.45 2.49 16.14
CA GLU A 50 -0.30 1.26 16.45
C GLU A 50 -1.24 1.43 17.65
N GLU A 51 -0.75 2.04 18.73
CA GLU A 51 -1.50 2.24 19.98
C GLU A 51 -2.53 3.38 19.86
N SER A 52 -2.44 4.24 18.84
CA SER A 52 -3.34 5.38 18.66
C SER A 52 -4.77 5.02 18.25
N GLY A 53 -4.97 3.81 17.71
CA GLY A 53 -6.25 3.44 17.08
C GLY A 53 -6.59 4.28 15.86
N ALA A 54 -5.57 4.74 15.11
CA ALA A 54 -5.74 5.50 13.86
C ALA A 54 -6.64 4.76 12.86
N ILE A 55 -6.45 3.45 12.74
CA ILE A 55 -7.32 2.56 11.97
C ILE A 55 -7.99 1.61 12.96
N PRO A 56 -9.31 1.76 13.22
CA PRO A 56 -10.02 0.88 14.14
C PRO A 56 -9.89 -0.59 13.73
N GLN A 57 -9.57 -1.45 14.70
CA GLN A 57 -9.47 -2.91 14.51
C GLN A 57 -8.36 -3.37 13.53
N ALA A 58 -7.42 -2.48 13.17
CA ALA A 58 -6.28 -2.89 12.37
C ALA A 58 -5.35 -3.82 13.16
N THR A 59 -4.90 -4.88 12.50
CA THR A 59 -3.76 -5.68 12.95
C THR A 59 -2.51 -5.17 12.25
N TYR A 60 -1.49 -4.81 13.03
CA TYR A 60 -0.22 -4.30 12.52
C TYR A 60 0.83 -5.42 12.52
N PHE A 61 1.70 -5.43 11.50
CA PHE A 61 2.81 -6.37 11.39
C PHE A 61 4.11 -5.61 11.09
N ASN A 62 4.84 -5.27 12.15
CA ASN A 62 6.00 -4.39 12.10
C ASN A 62 7.33 -5.12 12.38
N GLU A 63 7.41 -6.41 12.08
CA GLU A 63 8.69 -7.12 12.07
C GLU A 63 9.58 -6.61 10.93
N LEU A 64 10.90 -6.74 11.09
CA LEU A 64 11.86 -6.44 10.03
C LEU A 64 11.77 -7.49 8.92
N LEU A 65 11.65 -7.04 7.67
CA LEU A 65 11.72 -7.85 6.47
C LEU A 65 13.17 -7.98 6.01
N PRO A 66 13.79 -9.16 6.12
CA PRO A 66 15.16 -9.36 5.63
C PRO A 66 15.20 -9.51 4.10
N ASP A 67 16.39 -9.28 3.54
CA ASP A 67 16.64 -9.47 2.10
C ASP A 67 16.76 -10.95 1.73
N ASP A 68 17.33 -11.79 2.60
CA ASP A 68 17.65 -13.18 2.29
C ASP A 68 16.38 -14.04 2.13
N ILE A 69 16.46 -15.06 1.27
CA ILE A 69 15.31 -15.88 0.86
C ILE A 69 14.68 -16.59 2.06
N SER A 70 15.49 -17.18 2.94
CA SER A 70 15.00 -17.99 4.06
C SER A 70 14.30 -17.11 5.10
N GLY A 71 14.93 -15.99 5.47
CA GLY A 71 14.37 -15.00 6.39
C GLY A 71 13.08 -14.39 5.84
N ARG A 72 13.07 -14.03 4.55
CA ARG A 72 11.87 -13.50 3.88
C ARG A 72 10.75 -14.52 3.87
N GLN A 73 11.01 -15.79 3.53
CA GLN A 73 9.97 -16.82 3.56
C GLN A 73 9.39 -16.99 4.96
N ALA A 74 10.24 -17.00 5.99
CA ALA A 74 9.80 -17.09 7.37
C ALA A 74 8.96 -15.87 7.78
N PHE A 75 9.35 -14.66 7.37
CA PHE A 75 8.59 -13.42 7.55
C PHE A 75 7.20 -13.52 6.91
N MET A 76 7.14 -13.92 5.64
CA MET A 76 5.89 -14.02 4.88
C MET A 76 4.93 -15.04 5.53
N ASN A 77 5.45 -16.17 6.01
CA ASN A 77 4.66 -17.17 6.74
C ASN A 77 4.06 -16.61 8.04
N ARG A 78 4.80 -15.77 8.77
CA ARG A 78 4.27 -15.11 9.97
C ARG A 78 3.26 -14.03 9.63
N CYS A 79 3.49 -13.26 8.56
CA CYS A 79 2.51 -12.29 8.07
C CYS A 79 1.18 -12.95 7.70
N THR A 80 1.20 -14.04 6.92
CA THR A 80 -0.03 -14.72 6.50
C THR A 80 -0.77 -15.33 7.70
N ALA A 81 -0.05 -15.89 8.67
CA ALA A 81 -0.65 -16.37 9.91
C ALA A 81 -1.31 -15.24 10.73
N ALA A 82 -0.66 -14.08 10.83
CA ALA A 82 -1.17 -12.94 11.60
C ALA A 82 -2.33 -12.22 10.90
N LEU A 83 -2.28 -12.08 9.58
CA LEU A 83 -3.20 -11.25 8.81
C LEU A 83 -4.27 -12.04 8.04
N GLY A 84 -4.20 -13.37 8.01
CA GLY A 84 -5.07 -14.19 7.15
C GLY A 84 -6.58 -14.12 7.45
N HIS A 85 -6.97 -13.48 8.55
CA HIS A 85 -8.36 -13.28 8.95
C HIS A 85 -8.94 -11.93 8.51
N THR A 86 -8.15 -11.05 7.89
CA THR A 86 -8.60 -9.70 7.48
C THR A 86 -9.20 -9.70 6.08
N ASP A 87 -10.15 -8.79 5.83
CA ASP A 87 -10.72 -8.60 4.48
C ASP A 87 -9.79 -7.83 3.53
N LEU A 88 -8.93 -6.97 4.09
CA LEU A 88 -8.03 -6.07 3.38
C LEU A 88 -6.64 -6.12 4.03
N VAL A 89 -5.62 -6.25 3.19
CA VAL A 89 -4.21 -6.14 3.61
C VAL A 89 -3.58 -4.94 2.91
N PHE A 90 -2.98 -4.04 3.69
CA PHE A 90 -2.24 -2.90 3.18
C PHE A 90 -0.74 -3.20 3.14
N PHE A 91 -0.16 -3.20 1.95
CA PHE A 91 1.27 -3.30 1.73
C PHE A 91 1.86 -1.92 1.44
N ASP A 92 2.80 -1.53 2.31
CA ASP A 92 3.60 -0.32 2.19
C ASP A 92 5.09 -0.67 2.05
N PRO A 93 5.54 -1.13 0.86
CA PRO A 93 6.96 -1.29 0.57
C PRO A 93 7.61 0.05 0.24
N ASP A 94 8.87 0.25 0.64
CA ASP A 94 9.61 1.49 0.43
C ASP A 94 9.54 2.01 -1.01
N ASN A 95 9.67 1.12 -2.02
CA ASN A 95 9.73 1.49 -3.43
C ASN A 95 8.52 1.04 -4.28
N GLY A 96 7.63 0.22 -3.74
CA GLY A 96 6.51 -0.38 -4.48
C GLY A 96 6.72 -1.84 -4.87
N LEU A 97 6.11 -2.23 -5.99
CA LEU A 97 6.19 -3.57 -6.57
C LEU A 97 7.57 -3.89 -7.13
N GLU A 98 7.87 -5.19 -7.18
CA GLU A 98 9.08 -5.76 -7.73
C GLU A 98 9.53 -5.14 -9.07
N VAL A 99 10.85 -5.14 -9.23
CA VAL A 99 11.59 -4.70 -10.40
C VAL A 99 12.60 -5.81 -10.75
N SER A 100 13.62 -5.53 -11.56
CA SER A 100 14.65 -6.51 -11.94
C SER A 100 15.54 -7.01 -10.78
N ILE A 101 15.32 -6.56 -9.55
CA ILE A 101 16.00 -7.08 -8.35
C ILE A 101 15.29 -8.38 -7.95
N ALA A 102 16.02 -9.48 -7.92
CA ALA A 102 15.50 -10.76 -7.48
C ALA A 102 15.37 -10.84 -5.95
N LYS A 103 14.38 -11.61 -5.45
CA LYS A 103 14.27 -11.99 -4.04
C LYS A 103 15.57 -12.63 -3.55
N GLY A 104 15.96 -12.35 -2.31
CA GLY A 104 17.22 -12.84 -1.77
C GLY A 104 18.41 -11.92 -2.00
N ARG A 105 18.28 -10.93 -2.89
CA ARG A 105 19.37 -9.98 -3.20
C ARG A 105 19.27 -8.76 -2.30
N LYS A 106 20.41 -8.08 -2.13
CA LYS A 106 20.51 -6.84 -1.37
C LYS A 106 19.48 -5.82 -1.85
N ASN A 107 18.78 -5.19 -0.91
CA ASN A 107 17.68 -4.24 -1.10
C ASN A 107 16.39 -4.84 -1.69
N SER A 108 16.24 -6.17 -1.73
CA SER A 108 14.98 -6.79 -2.15
C SER A 108 13.84 -6.51 -1.18
N SER A 109 14.13 -6.30 0.11
CA SER A 109 13.19 -5.89 1.19
C SER A 109 12.41 -4.61 0.89
N LYS A 110 12.92 -3.75 0.02
CA LYS A 110 12.27 -2.51 -0.41
C LYS A 110 11.09 -2.69 -1.36
N TYR A 111 10.87 -3.93 -1.82
CA TYR A 111 9.85 -4.25 -2.82
C TYR A 111 8.92 -5.35 -2.32
N LEU A 112 7.65 -5.25 -2.73
CA LEU A 112 6.67 -6.33 -2.66
C LEU A 112 6.71 -7.13 -3.97
N TYR A 113 6.84 -8.45 -3.86
CA TYR A 113 6.88 -9.31 -5.04
C TYR A 113 5.47 -9.76 -5.44
N LEU A 114 5.25 -9.98 -6.75
CA LEU A 114 3.91 -10.26 -7.27
C LEU A 114 3.37 -11.60 -6.76
N ASP A 115 4.24 -12.59 -6.53
CA ASP A 115 3.83 -13.87 -5.95
C ASP A 115 3.53 -13.77 -4.44
N GLU A 116 4.19 -12.85 -3.73
CA GLU A 116 3.86 -12.50 -2.36
C GLU A 116 2.46 -11.87 -2.29
N ALA A 117 2.15 -10.90 -3.16
CA ALA A 117 0.82 -10.33 -3.28
C ALA A 117 -0.23 -11.39 -3.68
N ALA A 118 0.08 -12.24 -4.65
CA ALA A 118 -0.79 -13.33 -5.10
C ALA A 118 -1.14 -14.31 -3.96
N THR A 119 -0.21 -14.55 -3.03
CA THR A 119 -0.46 -15.42 -1.87
C THR A 119 -1.61 -14.89 -1.00
N PHE A 120 -1.58 -13.60 -0.63
CA PHE A 120 -2.67 -12.99 0.16
C PHE A 120 -3.97 -12.90 -0.63
N TYR A 121 -3.90 -12.56 -1.92
CA TYR A 121 -5.08 -12.55 -2.77
C TYR A 121 -5.73 -13.93 -2.88
N GLY A 122 -4.91 -14.99 -3.04
CA GLY A 122 -5.34 -16.38 -3.09
C GLY A 122 -6.02 -16.87 -1.80
N MET A 123 -5.70 -16.25 -0.66
CA MET A 123 -6.41 -16.47 0.61
C MET A 123 -7.81 -15.82 0.65
N GLY A 124 -8.18 -15.04 -0.38
CA GLY A 124 -9.47 -14.38 -0.50
C GLY A 124 -9.49 -12.92 -0.07
N GLN A 125 -8.32 -12.34 0.21
CA GLN A 125 -8.18 -10.99 0.75
C GLN A 125 -8.11 -9.96 -0.38
N SER A 126 -8.68 -8.78 -0.14
CA SER A 126 -8.37 -7.59 -0.94
C SER A 126 -7.00 -7.04 -0.56
N LEU A 127 -6.34 -6.38 -1.50
CA LEU A 127 -5.03 -5.79 -1.29
C LEU A 127 -5.07 -4.28 -1.55
N LEU A 128 -4.47 -3.49 -0.68
CA LEU A 128 -4.09 -2.10 -0.95
C LEU A 128 -2.57 -2.05 -1.04
N ILE A 129 -2.01 -1.56 -2.14
CA ILE A 129 -0.56 -1.58 -2.39
C ILE A 129 -0.08 -0.17 -2.69
N TYR A 130 0.88 0.31 -1.89
CA TYR A 130 1.61 1.54 -2.15
C TYR A 130 2.61 1.36 -3.31
N GLN A 131 2.71 2.36 -4.19
CA GLN A 131 3.66 2.36 -5.30
C GLN A 131 4.16 3.78 -5.60
N HIS A 132 5.48 3.96 -5.59
CA HIS A 132 6.11 5.18 -6.10
C HIS A 132 6.01 5.29 -7.61
N PHE A 133 5.81 6.51 -8.13
CA PHE A 133 6.00 6.77 -9.55
C PHE A 133 7.49 6.82 -9.91
N PRO A 134 7.93 6.04 -10.92
CA PRO A 134 9.22 6.29 -11.56
C PRO A 134 9.12 7.49 -12.50
N ARG A 135 10.26 7.91 -13.07
CA ARG A 135 10.34 9.01 -14.05
C ARG A 135 9.88 8.59 -15.44
N ILE A 136 8.65 8.11 -15.56
CA ILE A 136 8.00 7.75 -16.82
C ILE A 136 6.56 8.30 -16.85
N GLU A 137 5.88 8.18 -17.99
CA GLU A 137 4.50 8.63 -18.12
C GLU A 137 3.56 7.83 -17.18
N ARG A 138 2.74 8.54 -16.41
CA ARG A 138 1.98 7.96 -15.29
C ARG A 138 0.89 7.02 -15.75
N LYS A 139 0.15 7.35 -16.82
CA LYS A 139 -0.93 6.49 -17.32
C LYS A 139 -0.38 5.17 -17.84
N ALA A 140 0.72 5.20 -18.59
CA ALA A 140 1.43 4.02 -19.06
C ALA A 140 1.93 3.17 -17.89
N PHE A 141 2.49 3.80 -16.86
CA PHE A 141 2.93 3.07 -15.66
C PHE A 141 1.77 2.40 -14.90
N ILE A 142 0.66 3.12 -14.70
CA ILE A 142 -0.55 2.60 -14.04
C ILE A 142 -1.15 1.44 -14.86
N ALA A 143 -1.20 1.58 -16.19
CA ALA A 143 -1.69 0.53 -17.08
C ALA A 143 -0.81 -0.73 -16.98
N GLN A 144 0.52 -0.57 -17.07
CA GLN A 144 1.46 -1.68 -16.97
C GLN A 144 1.37 -2.40 -15.61
N ARG A 145 1.38 -1.64 -14.51
CA ARG A 145 1.29 -2.24 -13.16
C ARG A 145 -0.06 -2.89 -12.90
N SER A 146 -1.16 -2.30 -13.39
CA SER A 146 -2.47 -2.92 -13.22
C SER A 146 -2.61 -4.22 -14.01
N GLU A 147 -2.03 -4.33 -15.21
CA GLU A 147 -1.98 -5.59 -15.96
C GLU A 147 -1.20 -6.69 -15.22
N GLN A 148 -0.04 -6.36 -14.66
CA GLN A 148 0.74 -7.29 -13.83
C GLN A 148 -0.06 -7.76 -12.60
N LEU A 149 -0.74 -6.83 -11.92
CA LEU A 149 -1.56 -7.16 -10.76
C LEU A 149 -2.76 -8.03 -11.14
N ARG A 150 -3.41 -7.78 -12.29
CA ARG A 150 -4.52 -8.62 -12.78
C ARG A 150 -4.07 -10.05 -13.06
N ALA A 151 -2.89 -10.23 -13.66
CA ALA A 151 -2.33 -11.55 -13.91
C ALA A 151 -2.12 -12.36 -12.61
N SER A 152 -1.79 -11.67 -11.51
CA SER A 152 -1.61 -12.26 -10.17
C SER A 152 -2.90 -12.32 -9.34
N ALA A 153 -3.97 -11.66 -9.77
CA ALA A 153 -5.23 -11.54 -9.03
C ALA A 153 -6.46 -11.73 -9.95
N PRO A 154 -6.78 -12.97 -10.35
CA PRO A 154 -7.86 -13.25 -11.30
C PRO A 154 -9.22 -12.75 -10.79
N GLY A 155 -10.00 -12.17 -11.71
CA GLY A 155 -11.35 -11.66 -11.43
C GLY A 155 -11.40 -10.41 -10.55
N CYS A 156 -10.26 -9.79 -10.23
CA CYS A 156 -10.24 -8.61 -9.38
C CYS A 156 -10.84 -7.37 -10.05
N SER A 157 -11.38 -6.49 -9.20
CA SER A 157 -11.64 -5.09 -9.56
C SER A 157 -10.48 -4.24 -9.06
N ILE A 158 -9.92 -3.35 -9.88
CA ILE A 158 -8.79 -2.50 -9.48
C ILE A 158 -9.19 -1.02 -9.48
N TRP A 159 -8.86 -0.34 -8.39
CA TRP A 159 -8.86 1.11 -8.29
C TRP A 159 -7.43 1.64 -8.16
N ALA A 160 -7.14 2.77 -8.80
CA ALA A 160 -5.93 3.54 -8.60
C ALA A 160 -6.23 4.86 -7.89
N PHE A 161 -5.56 5.10 -6.76
CA PHE A 161 -5.60 6.38 -6.04
C PHE A 161 -4.27 7.10 -6.18
N THR A 162 -4.26 8.16 -6.97
CA THR A 162 -3.04 8.85 -7.42
C THR A 162 -2.85 10.18 -6.70
N THR A 163 -1.60 10.44 -6.30
CA THR A 163 -1.15 11.75 -5.80
C THR A 163 -0.06 12.33 -6.71
N ALA A 164 0.64 13.37 -6.24
CA ALA A 164 1.80 13.92 -6.94
C ALA A 164 2.96 12.94 -7.10
N HIS A 165 3.14 11.96 -6.20
CA HIS A 165 4.36 11.13 -6.17
C HIS A 165 4.12 9.63 -6.11
N VAL A 166 2.90 9.21 -5.79
CA VAL A 166 2.57 7.81 -5.56
C VAL A 166 1.21 7.46 -6.16
N VAL A 167 1.01 6.17 -6.38
CA VAL A 167 -0.29 5.57 -6.65
C VAL A 167 -0.51 4.44 -5.64
N PHE A 168 -1.73 4.37 -5.09
CA PHE A 168 -2.18 3.22 -4.34
C PHE A 168 -3.07 2.37 -5.23
N PHE A 169 -2.74 1.09 -5.37
CA PHE A 169 -3.58 0.13 -6.07
C PHE A 169 -4.45 -0.62 -5.07
N LEU A 170 -5.76 -0.47 -5.17
CA LEU A 170 -6.71 -1.28 -4.42
C LEU A 170 -7.21 -2.39 -5.34
N ILE A 171 -6.81 -3.61 -5.04
CA ILE A 171 -7.19 -4.84 -5.74
C ILE A 171 -8.27 -5.52 -4.91
N LEU A 172 -9.51 -5.41 -5.38
CA LEU A 172 -10.67 -5.97 -4.69
C LEU A 172 -10.90 -7.41 -5.13
N HIS A 173 -10.85 -8.34 -4.17
CA HIS A 173 -11.21 -9.73 -4.39
C HIS A 173 -12.73 -9.85 -4.61
N PRO A 174 -13.25 -10.71 -5.53
CA PRO A 174 -14.68 -10.86 -5.79
C PRO A 174 -15.55 -11.18 -4.57
N ARG A 175 -14.98 -11.90 -3.61
CA ARG A 175 -15.63 -12.26 -2.33
C ARG A 175 -15.56 -11.17 -1.25
N SER A 176 -15.01 -10.01 -1.56
CA SER A 176 -14.86 -8.93 -0.58
C SER A 176 -16.22 -8.41 -0.13
N PRO A 177 -16.37 -8.04 1.15
CA PRO A 177 -17.62 -7.50 1.64
C PRO A 177 -17.95 -6.17 0.94
N ASP A 178 -19.23 -5.91 0.70
CA ASP A 178 -19.71 -4.72 -0.03
C ASP A 178 -19.19 -3.41 0.55
N ARG A 179 -18.96 -3.36 1.87
CA ARG A 179 -18.36 -2.20 2.56
C ARG A 179 -17.05 -1.73 1.91
N LEU A 180 -16.20 -2.65 1.41
CA LEU A 180 -14.95 -2.29 0.76
C LEU A 180 -15.18 -1.67 -0.63
N ARG A 181 -16.14 -2.20 -1.39
CA ARG A 181 -16.51 -1.66 -2.71
C ARG A 181 -17.13 -0.27 -2.57
N ILE A 182 -18.01 -0.09 -1.59
CA ILE A 182 -18.62 1.20 -1.25
C ILE A 182 -17.55 2.20 -0.81
N ALA A 183 -16.62 1.78 0.08
CA ALA A 183 -15.53 2.64 0.53
C ALA A 183 -14.63 3.08 -0.62
N ALA A 184 -14.27 2.18 -1.55
CA ALA A 184 -13.48 2.51 -2.73
C ALA A 184 -14.16 3.58 -3.60
N GLY A 185 -15.47 3.44 -3.84
CA GLY A 185 -16.26 4.43 -4.57
C GLY A 185 -16.33 5.78 -3.85
N ALA A 186 -16.49 5.78 -2.52
CA ALA A 186 -16.61 6.98 -1.71
C ALA A 186 -15.35 7.88 -1.75
N VAL A 187 -14.15 7.30 -1.93
CA VAL A 187 -12.90 8.07 -2.06
C VAL A 187 -12.98 9.07 -3.21
N THR A 188 -13.68 8.74 -4.31
CA THR A 188 -13.83 9.58 -5.51
C THR A 188 -14.48 10.93 -5.22
N HIS A 189 -15.31 11.01 -4.18
CA HIS A 189 -16.05 12.23 -3.84
C HIS A 189 -15.61 12.85 -2.51
N ARG A 190 -14.74 12.16 -1.76
CA ARG A 190 -14.31 12.61 -0.43
C ARG A 190 -13.32 13.77 -0.48
N TRP A 191 -12.42 13.76 -1.46
CA TRP A 191 -11.35 14.76 -1.58
C TRP A 191 -11.28 15.34 -2.98
N GLU A 192 -10.80 16.58 -3.07
CA GLU A 192 -10.58 17.23 -4.35
C GLU A 192 -9.51 16.48 -5.16
N PRO A 193 -9.64 16.40 -6.50
CA PRO A 193 -8.69 15.69 -7.35
C PRO A 193 -7.24 16.17 -7.27
N ARG A 194 -7.02 17.41 -6.80
CA ARG A 194 -5.67 17.94 -6.53
C ARG A 194 -4.97 17.23 -5.38
N PHE A 195 -5.73 16.65 -4.44
CA PHE A 195 -5.22 15.92 -3.30
C PHE A 195 -5.07 14.43 -3.65
N ILE A 196 -6.17 13.77 -4.00
CA ILE A 196 -6.19 12.38 -4.46
C ILE A 196 -7.09 12.28 -5.69
N LYS A 197 -6.55 11.76 -6.79
CA LYS A 197 -7.33 11.37 -7.97
C LYS A 197 -7.64 9.87 -7.87
N SER A 198 -8.91 9.50 -7.88
CA SER A 198 -9.34 8.10 -8.02
C SER A 198 -9.64 7.75 -9.47
N GLU A 199 -9.38 6.51 -9.84
CA GLU A 199 -9.72 5.95 -11.16
C GLU A 199 -10.05 4.47 -11.01
N TYR A 200 -11.23 4.06 -11.49
CA TYR A 200 -11.53 2.64 -11.66
C TYR A 200 -10.84 2.16 -12.94
N LEU A 201 -9.99 1.14 -12.83
CA LEU A 201 -9.25 0.62 -13.97
C LEU A 201 -10.07 -0.51 -14.58
N GLU A 202 -10.80 -0.22 -15.65
CA GLU A 202 -11.57 -1.24 -16.36
C GLU A 202 -10.65 -2.37 -16.87
N GLU A 203 -11.15 -3.59 -16.81
CA GLU A 203 -10.52 -4.70 -17.51
C GLU A 203 -10.74 -4.45 -19.01
N LYS A 204 -9.65 -4.28 -19.77
CA LYS A 204 -9.77 -4.26 -21.23
C LYS A 204 -10.20 -5.66 -21.66
N THR A 205 -11.48 -5.83 -21.91
CA THR A 205 -11.97 -7.00 -22.62
C THR A 205 -11.23 -7.03 -23.95
N LEU A 206 -10.44 -8.07 -24.20
CA LEU A 206 -10.00 -8.40 -25.54
C LEU A 206 -11.28 -8.68 -26.33
N THR A 207 -11.89 -7.66 -26.92
CA THR A 207 -12.78 -7.84 -28.06
C THR A 207 -11.90 -8.44 -29.14
N GLY A 208 -11.98 -9.75 -29.29
CA GLY A 208 -11.36 -10.46 -30.38
C GLY A 208 -11.98 -9.96 -31.68
N ASP A 209 -11.17 -9.28 -32.48
CA ASP A 209 -11.43 -9.18 -33.90
C ASP A 209 -10.77 -10.42 -34.54
N ASN A 210 -11.65 -11.33 -34.98
CA ASN A 210 -11.36 -12.37 -35.96
C ASN A 210 -11.14 -11.75 -37.35
#